data_AF-A0A370E1C9-F1
#
_entry.id   AF-A0A370E1C9-F1
#
_cell.length_a   1.000
_cell.length_b   1.000
_cell.length_c   1.000
_cell.angle_alpha   90.00
_cell.angle_beta   90.00
_cell.angle_gamma   90.00
#
_symmetry.space_group_name_H-M   'P 1'
#
loop_
_entity.id
_entity.type
_entity.pdbx_description
1 polymer ?
#
loop_
_entity_poly.entity_id
_entity_poly.type
_entity_poly.pdbx_seq_one_letter_code
_entity_poly.pdbx_strand_id
1 'polypeptide(L)'
;MQKYFSQYLPVAAAFFITTFSTQSIAADQIYQCELNGLERRIEIHYQQETGLPPCEVRYFKEAEQPDSMQILWSADNETGYCEQKAAQFRQKLEGWGWQCTPTSSTDEVRLQQ
;
A
#
# COMPACT_ATOMS: atom_id res chain seq x y z
N MET A 1 37.05 -18.94 -31.39
CA MET A 1 37.93 -20.06 -30.96
C MET A 1 37.78 -20.15 -29.45
N GLN A 2 36.74 -20.78 -28.90
CA GLN A 2 36.59 -22.22 -28.64
C GLN A 2 37.90 -22.96 -28.30
N LYS A 3 37.84 -23.68 -27.17
CA LYS A 3 38.76 -24.69 -26.59
C LYS A 3 39.83 -24.08 -25.67
N TYR A 4 39.99 -24.47 -24.41
CA TYR A 4 39.93 -25.80 -23.78
C TYR A 4 39.56 -25.65 -22.28
N PHE A 5 38.57 -26.41 -21.80
CA PHE A 5 38.77 -27.60 -20.94
C PHE A 5 39.50 -27.32 -19.61
N SER A 6 38.75 -27.28 -18.51
CA SER A 6 39.23 -27.83 -17.25
C SER A 6 38.08 -28.45 -16.48
N GLN A 7 38.23 -29.76 -16.37
CA GLN A 7 37.40 -30.73 -15.68
C GLN A 7 37.62 -30.63 -14.18
N TYR A 8 36.58 -30.35 -13.41
CA TYR A 8 36.54 -30.67 -11.98
C TYR A 8 35.31 -31.51 -11.66
N LEU A 9 35.62 -32.66 -11.03
CA LEU A 9 34.78 -33.77 -10.60
C LEU A 9 33.80 -33.38 -9.46
N PRO A 10 32.77 -34.21 -9.19
CA PRO A 10 31.63 -33.85 -8.35
C PRO A 10 32.04 -33.88 -6.87
N VAL A 11 32.25 -32.71 -6.28
CA VAL A 11 32.35 -32.60 -4.82
C VAL A 11 30.94 -32.33 -4.30
N ALA A 12 30.31 -33.38 -3.81
CA ALA A 12 29.10 -33.28 -3.00
C ALA A 12 29.34 -32.31 -1.84
N ALA A 13 28.68 -31.15 -1.86
CA ALA A 13 28.65 -30.25 -0.71
C ALA A 13 27.48 -29.26 -0.84
N ALA A 14 26.43 -29.55 -0.08
CA ALA A 14 25.36 -28.67 0.39
C ALA A 14 25.00 -27.47 -0.50
N PHE A 15 23.95 -27.63 -1.32
CA PHE A 15 23.12 -26.51 -1.74
C PHE A 15 22.48 -25.89 -0.48
N PHE A 16 23.11 -24.87 0.08
CA PHE A 16 22.42 -23.93 0.96
C PHE A 16 21.44 -23.14 0.10
N ILE A 17 20.22 -23.67 -0.06
CA ILE A 17 19.10 -22.91 -0.62
C ILE A 17 18.78 -21.84 0.42
N THR A 18 19.41 -20.67 0.31
CA THR A 18 19.01 -19.51 1.10
C THR A 18 17.63 -19.10 0.60
N THR A 19 16.60 -19.50 1.34
CA THR A 19 15.25 -19.02 1.14
C THR A 19 15.25 -17.52 1.39
N PHE A 20 15.23 -16.73 0.31
CA PHE A 20 14.93 -15.31 0.39
C PHE A 20 13.49 -15.19 0.90
N SER A 21 13.34 -14.82 2.18
CA SER A 21 12.04 -14.46 2.73
C SER A 21 11.55 -13.21 2.00
N THR A 22 10.51 -13.36 1.18
CA THR A 22 9.80 -12.23 0.58
C THR A 22 9.18 -11.42 1.70
N GLN A 23 9.78 -10.27 1.98
CA GLN A 23 9.28 -9.31 2.95
C GLN A 23 8.01 -8.71 2.34
N SER A 24 6.86 -8.96 2.97
CA SER A 24 5.61 -8.32 2.55
C SER A 24 5.61 -6.91 3.12
N ILE A 25 5.83 -5.91 2.26
CA ILE A 25 5.64 -4.51 2.61
C ILE A 25 4.13 -4.33 2.81
N ALA A 26 3.71 -3.78 3.94
CA ALA A 26 2.31 -3.42 4.13
C ALA A 26 1.99 -2.32 3.10
N ALA A 27 1.20 -2.65 2.09
CA ALA A 27 0.79 -1.69 1.09
C ALA A 27 -0.14 -0.66 1.72
N ASP A 28 0.06 0.62 1.40
CA ASP A 28 -0.86 1.70 1.76
C ASP A 28 -2.28 1.31 1.36
N GLN A 29 -3.19 1.29 2.34
CA GLN A 29 -4.59 1.01 2.07
C GLN A 29 -5.26 2.27 1.56
N ILE A 30 -5.79 2.20 0.34
CA ILE A 30 -6.52 3.29 -0.30
C ILE A 30 -7.98 2.87 -0.45
N TYR A 31 -8.90 3.78 -0.16
CA TYR A 31 -10.32 3.64 -0.49
C TYR A 31 -10.72 4.71 -1.50
N GLN A 32 -11.20 4.27 -2.65
CA GLN A 32 -11.77 5.12 -3.68
C GLN A 32 -13.28 5.15 -3.51
N CYS A 33 -13.87 6.34 -3.34
CA CYS A 33 -15.28 6.52 -3.04
C CYS A 33 -15.96 7.42 -4.07
N GLU A 34 -17.10 6.96 -4.61
CA GLU A 34 -17.85 7.67 -5.64
C GLU A 34 -19.31 7.92 -5.25
N LEU A 35 -19.84 9.08 -5.63
CA LEU A 35 -21.26 9.42 -5.51
C LEU A 35 -21.65 10.48 -6.55
N ASN A 36 -22.59 10.15 -7.44
CA ASN A 36 -23.14 11.09 -8.43
C ASN A 36 -22.08 11.83 -9.27
N GLY A 37 -21.00 11.13 -9.64
CA GLY A 37 -19.87 11.71 -10.40
C GLY A 37 -18.89 12.53 -9.57
N LEU A 38 -19.07 12.60 -8.24
CA LEU A 38 -18.06 13.09 -7.32
C LEU A 38 -17.13 11.96 -6.90
N GLU A 39 -15.86 12.30 -6.72
CA GLU A 39 -14.80 11.39 -6.37
C GLU A 39 -14.11 11.83 -5.07
N ARG A 40 -13.90 10.88 -4.16
CA ARG A 40 -13.21 11.06 -2.89
C ARG A 40 -12.27 9.91 -2.61
N ARG A 41 -11.14 10.21 -1.99
CA ARG A 41 -10.13 9.20 -1.67
C ARG A 41 -9.74 9.28 -0.20
N ILE A 42 -9.68 8.12 0.45
CA ILE A 42 -9.13 7.95 1.79
C ILE A 42 -7.82 7.18 1.63
N GLU A 43 -6.73 7.70 2.15
CA GLU A 43 -5.41 7.09 2.06
C GLU A 43 -4.81 6.98 3.47
N ILE A 44 -4.25 5.82 3.79
CA ILE A 44 -3.37 5.67 4.94
C ILE A 44 -1.94 5.89 4.46
N HIS A 45 -1.25 6.84 5.09
CA HIS A 45 0.15 7.11 4.80
C HIS A 45 1.00 6.79 6.03
N TYR A 46 1.94 5.86 5.89
CA TYR A 46 2.97 5.62 6.90
C TYR A 46 4.20 6.48 6.62
N GLN A 47 4.78 7.07 7.66
CA GLN A 47 6.01 7.85 7.50
C GLN A 47 7.24 6.96 7.27
N GLN A 48 7.11 5.66 7.51
CA GLN A 48 8.15 4.66 7.36
C GLN A 48 7.65 3.53 6.47
N GLU A 49 8.56 2.99 5.65
CA GLU A 49 8.30 1.83 4.76
C GLU A 49 8.09 0.50 5.51
N THR A 50 7.92 0.55 6.82
CA THR A 50 7.65 -0.60 7.70
C THR A 50 6.17 -0.93 7.81
N GLY A 51 5.27 -0.02 7.39
CA GLY A 51 3.83 -0.17 7.61
C GLY A 51 3.44 -0.06 9.09
N LEU A 52 4.29 0.58 9.90
CA LEU A 52 4.08 0.79 11.32
C LEU A 52 4.01 2.28 11.62
N PRO A 53 3.39 2.69 12.74
CA PRO A 53 3.38 4.08 13.15
C PRO A 53 4.80 4.69 13.16
N PRO A 54 4.95 6.00 12.87
CA PRO A 54 3.86 6.98 12.72
C PRO A 54 3.04 6.87 11.43
N CYS A 55 1.74 7.14 11.50
CA CYS A 55 0.81 7.08 10.37
C CYS A 55 -0.18 8.26 10.37
N GLU A 56 -0.74 8.54 9.18
CA GLU A 56 -1.78 9.54 8.94
C GLU A 56 -2.92 8.93 8.12
N VAL A 57 -4.16 9.36 8.39
CA VAL A 57 -5.31 9.14 7.51
C VAL A 57 -5.58 10.44 6.75
N ARG A 58 -5.32 10.40 5.45
CA ARG A 58 -5.47 11.52 4.52
C ARG A 58 -6.76 11.38 3.74
N TYR A 59 -7.37 12.52 3.43
CA TYR A 59 -8.64 12.58 2.73
C TYR A 59 -8.61 13.64 1.64
N PHE A 60 -9.07 13.23 0.47
CA PHE A 60 -9.09 14.03 -0.74
C PHE A 60 -10.51 14.09 -1.29
N LYS A 61 -10.84 15.25 -1.84
CA LYS A 61 -12.12 15.50 -2.52
C LYS A 61 -11.84 15.93 -3.95
N GLU A 62 -11.28 15.03 -4.75
CA GLU A 62 -10.66 15.32 -6.05
C GLU A 62 -11.55 16.17 -6.97
N ALA A 63 -12.85 15.85 -7.05
CA ALA A 63 -13.79 16.59 -7.90
C ALA A 63 -14.21 17.96 -7.32
N GLU A 64 -14.21 18.11 -5.99
CA GLU A 64 -14.73 19.28 -5.30
C GLU A 64 -13.62 20.31 -5.00
N GLN A 65 -12.42 19.80 -4.69
CA GLN A 65 -11.26 20.56 -4.26
C GLN A 65 -9.98 19.85 -4.78
N PRO A 66 -9.68 19.99 -6.09
CA PRO A 66 -8.47 19.41 -6.68
C PRO A 66 -7.21 19.85 -5.92
N ASP A 67 -6.22 18.96 -5.83
CA ASP A 67 -4.93 19.20 -5.17
C ASP A 67 -5.01 19.54 -3.67
N SER A 68 -6.19 19.41 -3.05
CA SER A 68 -6.36 19.62 -1.61
C SER A 68 -6.37 18.29 -0.85
N MET A 69 -5.59 18.26 0.23
CA MET A 69 -5.47 17.11 1.12
C MET A 69 -5.79 17.56 2.56
N GLN A 70 -6.57 16.75 3.27
CA GLN A 70 -6.88 16.94 4.68
C GLN A 70 -6.36 15.75 5.49
N ILE A 71 -5.57 16.02 6.52
CA ILE A 71 -5.22 15.03 7.54
C ILE A 71 -6.38 14.97 8.52
N LEU A 72 -7.08 13.84 8.56
CA LEU A 72 -8.20 13.64 9.47
C LEU A 72 -7.74 13.11 10.83
N TRP A 73 -6.74 12.22 10.82
CA TRP A 73 -6.17 11.60 12.01
C TRP A 73 -4.68 11.29 11.80
N SER A 74 -3.94 11.25 12.89
CA SER A 74 -2.56 10.76 12.95
C SER A 74 -2.32 9.95 14.22
N ALA A 75 -1.33 9.07 14.19
CA ALA A 75 -0.82 8.36 15.35
C ALA A 75 0.70 8.22 15.28
N ASP A 76 1.38 8.38 16.42
CA ASP A 76 2.84 8.30 16.49
C ASP A 76 3.34 6.88 16.79
N ASN A 77 2.59 6.11 17.59
CA ASN A 77 3.05 4.84 18.13
C ASN A 77 1.93 3.79 18.33
N GLU A 78 0.72 4.06 17.86
CA GLU A 78 -0.44 3.17 18.04
C GLU A 78 -0.70 2.32 16.79
N THR A 79 -0.21 1.09 16.79
CA THR A 79 -0.39 0.15 15.68
C THR A 79 -1.87 -0.14 15.45
N GLY A 80 -2.32 -0.10 14.20
CA GLY A 80 -3.71 -0.37 13.83
C GLY A 80 -4.65 0.84 13.95
N TYR A 81 -4.18 1.98 14.49
CA TYR A 81 -5.03 3.15 14.70
C TYR A 81 -5.51 3.75 13.38
N CYS A 82 -4.62 3.98 12.42
CA CYS A 82 -4.99 4.60 11.14
C CYS A 82 -5.89 3.70 10.30
N GLU A 83 -5.65 2.39 10.32
CA GLU A 83 -6.45 1.36 9.65
C GLU A 83 -7.86 1.33 10.21
N GLN A 84 -7.99 1.34 11.54
CA GLN A 84 -9.30 1.41 12.20
C GLN A 84 -10.03 2.71 11.84
N LYS A 85 -9.36 3.86 11.88
CA LYS A 85 -9.96 5.17 11.55
C LYS A 85 -10.39 5.25 10.09
N ALA A 86 -9.55 4.81 9.17
CA ALA A 86 -9.87 4.79 7.74
C ALA A 86 -11.07 3.87 7.46
N ALA A 87 -11.12 2.67 8.05
CA ALA A 87 -12.25 1.76 7.90
C ALA A 87 -13.55 2.33 8.48
N GLN A 88 -13.49 2.97 9.66
CA GLN A 88 -14.65 3.65 10.26
C GLN A 88 -15.14 4.81 9.40
N PHE A 89 -14.22 5.58 8.81
CA PHE A 89 -14.58 6.72 7.98
C PHE A 89 -15.18 6.28 6.64
N ARG A 90 -14.61 5.24 6.01
CA ARG A 90 -15.22 4.58 4.84
C ARG A 90 -16.66 4.18 5.13
N GLN A 91 -16.91 3.49 6.25
CA GLN A 91 -18.27 3.07 6.64
C GLN A 91 -19.23 4.26 6.82
N LYS A 92 -18.73 5.41 7.32
CA LYS A 92 -19.54 6.64 7.41
C LYS A 92 -19.89 7.19 6.04
N LEU A 93 -18.93 7.23 5.10
CA LEU A 93 -19.19 7.64 3.72
C LEU A 93 -20.22 6.70 3.06
N GLU A 94 -20.08 5.39 3.25
CA GLU A 94 -21.05 4.39 2.76
C GLU A 94 -22.44 4.62 3.36
N GLY A 95 -22.53 4.93 4.66
CA GLY A 95 -23.78 5.32 5.31
C GLY A 95 -24.40 6.62 4.77
N TRP A 96 -23.61 7.46 4.09
CA TRP A 96 -24.08 8.66 3.39
C TRP A 96 -24.32 8.42 1.89
N GLY A 97 -24.25 7.18 1.44
CA GLY A 97 -24.56 6.77 0.07
C GLY A 97 -23.36 6.72 -0.88
N TRP A 98 -22.13 6.92 -0.38
CA TRP A 98 -20.92 6.77 -1.20
C TRP A 98 -20.64 5.29 -1.46
N GLN A 99 -20.26 4.95 -2.69
CA GLN A 99 -19.79 3.62 -3.01
C GLN A 99 -18.27 3.60 -2.92
N CYS A 100 -17.72 2.89 -1.92
CA CYS A 100 -16.28 2.83 -1.70
C CYS A 100 -15.70 1.47 -2.10
N THR A 101 -14.54 1.48 -2.77
CA THR A 101 -13.77 0.29 -3.13
C THR A 101 -12.35 0.39 -2.57
N PRO A 102 -11.81 -0.70 -1.98
CA PRO A 102 -10.41 -0.74 -1.63
C PRO A 102 -9.57 -0.86 -2.91
N THR A 103 -8.53 -0.04 -3.01
CA THR A 103 -7.53 -0.08 -4.08
C THR A 103 -6.18 -0.40 -3.45
N SER A 104 -5.44 -1.32 -4.07
CA SER A 104 -4.06 -1.55 -3.66
C SER A 104 -3.17 -0.50 -4.35
N SER A 105 -2.22 0.08 -3.64
CA SER A 105 -1.23 0.99 -4.26
C SER A 105 -0.39 0.33 -5.37
N THR A 106 -0.43 -1.01 -5.48
CA THR A 106 0.18 -1.75 -6.59
C THR A 106 -0.53 -1.54 -7.92
N ASP A 107 -1.82 -1.17 -7.91
CA ASP A 107 -2.60 -0.98 -9.14
C ASP A 107 -2.26 0.34 -9.85
N GLU A 108 -1.81 1.38 -9.14
CA GLU A 108 -1.39 2.65 -9.75
C GLU A 108 -0.08 2.52 -10.55
N VAL A 109 0.81 1.60 -10.16
CA VAL A 109 2.06 1.32 -10.92
C VAL A 109 1.76 0.63 -12.26
N ARG A 110 0.62 -0.06 -12.40
CA ARG A 110 0.28 -0.80 -13.62
C ARG A 110 -0.26 0.10 -14.75
N LEU A 111 -0.74 1.30 -14.44
CA LEU A 111 -1.24 2.25 -15.44
C LEU A 111 -0.18 3.25 -15.93
N GLN A 112 1.06 3.12 -15.47
CA GLN A 112 2.20 3.92 -15.94
C GLN A 112 3.29 3.08 -16.65
N GLN A 113 2.97 1.87 -17.13
CA GLN A 113 3.86 1.07 -18.00
C GLN A 113 3.36 0.99 -19.43
#